data_AF-A0A521GZS9-F1
#
_entry.id   AF-A0A521GZS9-F1
#
_cell.length_a   1.000
_cell.length_b   1.000
_cell.length_c   1.000
_cell.angle_alpha   90.00
_cell.angle_beta   90.00
_cell.angle_gamma   90.00
#
_symmetry.space_group_name_H-M   'P 1'
#
loop_
_entity.id
_entity.type
_entity.pdbx_description
1 polymer ?
#
loop_
_entity_poly.entity_id
_entity_poly.type
_entity_poly.pdbx_seq_one_letter_code
_entity_poly.pdbx_strand_id
1 'polypeptide(L)'
;MKTVPGWITKVISSLLLLALIGLTLNIVLNQTVLSTTYLDGQLKKADAYHKLSVAITDELVHNTTSMDPELSAKVQSIVTPEVLEQRIPGALQQLEDYMKNGGSAPQVDVSDLVAQARAAGVDIPANSSLDKPITIGQAGSYKIQPPSKTAKLVNTLMVVAAVMLGATLVLVCWLRRDFRPLARLATWYGVVLGLIALVLWFAPDILASRIHFAAVNIFASVSQEIATAIAKDIAKRFVTIAALALAVGIPAWILLAKLQKRATPTVVKPSGRSDVTNPRLGNQQQ
;
A
#
# COMPACT_ATOMS: atom_id res chain seq x y z
N MET A 1 5.00 -41.26 17.80
CA MET A 1 4.69 -39.83 17.62
C MET A 1 3.40 -39.69 16.84
N LYS A 2 2.35 -39.04 17.41
CA LYS A 2 1.09 -38.81 16.68
C LYS A 2 1.36 -37.86 15.51
N THR A 3 1.03 -38.29 14.30
CA THR A 3 1.15 -37.46 13.10
C THR A 3 0.25 -36.24 13.25
N VAL A 4 0.82 -35.04 13.28
CA VAL A 4 0.03 -33.80 13.27
C VAL A 4 -0.91 -33.86 12.04
N PRO A 5 -2.21 -33.58 12.17
CA PRO A 5 -3.14 -33.62 11.04
C PRO A 5 -2.75 -32.66 9.91
N GLY A 6 -2.95 -33.07 8.66
CA GLY A 6 -2.64 -32.25 7.48
C GLY A 6 -3.41 -30.93 7.39
N TRP A 7 -4.60 -30.86 7.98
CA TRP A 7 -5.43 -29.65 7.98
C TRP A 7 -4.82 -28.52 8.82
N ILE A 8 -4.11 -28.82 9.91
CA ILE A 8 -3.48 -27.83 10.79
C ILE A 8 -2.44 -27.01 10.00
N THR A 9 -1.62 -27.68 9.19
CA THR A 9 -0.61 -27.00 8.34
C THR A 9 -1.25 -26.05 7.34
N LYS A 10 -2.42 -26.40 6.78
CA LYS A 10 -3.16 -25.53 5.86
C LYS A 10 -3.69 -24.28 6.58
N VAL A 11 -4.30 -24.46 7.75
CA VAL A 11 -4.82 -23.33 8.56
C VAL A 11 -3.69 -22.37 8.96
N ILE A 12 -2.58 -22.89 9.49
CA ILE A 12 -1.42 -22.06 9.85
C ILE A 12 -0.87 -21.31 8.63
N SER A 13 -0.76 -21.98 7.47
CA SER A 13 -0.26 -21.34 6.25
C SER A 13 -1.20 -20.24 5.75
N SER A 14 -2.52 -20.44 5.79
CA SER A 14 -3.49 -19.41 5.39
C SER A 14 -3.48 -18.20 6.31
N LEU A 15 -3.41 -18.41 7.63
CA LEU A 15 -3.33 -17.32 8.61
C LEU A 15 -2.02 -16.55 8.46
N LEU A 16 -0.91 -17.25 8.25
CA LEU A 16 0.39 -16.64 8.00
C LEU A 16 0.38 -15.81 6.71
N LEU A 17 -0.23 -16.33 5.63
CA LEU A 17 -0.36 -15.60 4.36
C LEU A 17 -1.11 -14.28 4.56
N LEU A 18 -2.26 -14.30 5.26
CA LEU A 18 -3.04 -13.10 5.56
C LEU A 18 -2.23 -12.09 6.40
N ALA A 19 -1.53 -12.58 7.43
CA ALA A 19 -0.70 -11.74 8.28
C ALA A 19 0.44 -11.07 7.47
N LEU A 20 1.12 -11.83 6.60
CA LEU A 20 2.18 -11.30 5.74
C LEU A 20 1.65 -10.23 4.78
N ILE A 21 0.51 -10.47 4.11
CA ILE A 21 -0.11 -9.49 3.21
C ILE A 21 -0.45 -8.21 3.97
N GLY A 22 -1.10 -8.32 5.13
CA GLY A 22 -1.45 -7.17 5.97
C GLY A 22 -0.23 -6.36 6.41
N LEU A 23 0.85 -7.05 6.81
CA LEU A 23 2.11 -6.40 7.19
C LEU A 23 2.75 -5.67 6.01
N THR A 24 2.78 -6.28 4.83
CA THR A 24 3.36 -5.64 3.64
C THR A 24 2.56 -4.42 3.21
N LEU A 25 1.23 -4.51 3.21
CA LEU A 25 0.37 -3.35 2.98
C LEU A 25 0.70 -2.23 3.96
N ASN A 26 0.76 -2.54 5.24
CA ASN A 26 1.04 -1.54 6.27
C ASN A 26 2.44 -0.92 6.11
N ILE A 27 3.49 -1.73 5.87
CA ILE A 27 4.86 -1.24 5.66
C ILE A 27 4.91 -0.33 4.43
N VAL A 28 4.33 -0.76 3.31
CA VAL A 28 4.35 0.01 2.07
C VAL A 28 3.58 1.33 2.26
N LEU A 29 2.39 1.33 2.86
CA LEU A 29 1.63 2.55 3.13
C LEU A 29 2.37 3.49 4.09
N ASN A 30 2.97 2.96 5.15
CA ASN A 30 3.73 3.73 6.14
C ASN A 30 4.96 4.42 5.53
N GLN A 31 5.62 3.77 4.56
CA GLN A 31 6.77 4.30 3.83
C GLN A 31 6.41 5.14 2.60
N THR A 32 5.14 5.19 2.20
CA THR A 32 4.67 5.92 1.02
C THR A 32 3.63 6.97 1.40
N VAL A 33 2.35 6.63 1.36
CA VAL A 33 1.21 7.54 1.56
C VAL A 33 1.25 8.27 2.90
N LEU A 34 1.86 7.66 3.92
CA LEU A 34 1.97 8.26 5.25
C LEU A 34 3.34 8.89 5.53
N SER A 35 4.29 8.88 4.60
CA SER A 35 5.63 9.44 4.81
C SER A 35 5.76 10.83 4.17
N THR A 36 6.13 11.82 4.96
CA THR A 36 6.39 13.19 4.50
C THR A 36 7.50 13.25 3.47
N THR A 37 8.64 12.62 3.75
CA THR A 37 9.79 12.58 2.84
C THR A 37 9.40 12.01 1.48
N TYR A 38 8.54 10.99 1.49
CA TYR A 38 8.05 10.39 0.25
C TYR A 38 7.08 11.33 -0.48
N LEU A 39 6.09 11.88 0.22
CA LEU A 39 5.10 12.80 -0.36
C LEU A 39 5.77 14.07 -0.91
N ASP A 40 6.69 14.68 -0.16
CA ASP A 40 7.49 15.83 -0.61
C ASP A 40 8.30 15.50 -1.87
N GLY A 41 8.98 14.35 -1.88
CA GLY A 41 9.71 13.87 -3.05
C GLY A 41 8.82 13.67 -4.28
N GLN A 42 7.57 13.24 -4.10
CA GLN A 42 6.61 13.12 -5.21
C GLN A 42 6.06 14.47 -5.66
N LEU A 43 5.81 15.40 -4.75
CA LEU A 43 5.41 16.78 -5.07
C LEU A 43 6.48 17.48 -5.92
N LYS A 44 7.76 17.32 -5.57
CA LYS A 44 8.90 17.86 -6.35
C LYS A 44 8.97 17.25 -7.74
N LYS A 45 8.85 15.92 -7.85
CA LYS A 45 8.90 15.22 -9.15
C LYS A 45 7.75 15.58 -10.08
N ALA A 46 6.58 15.88 -9.52
CA ALA A 46 5.40 16.26 -10.28
C ALA A 46 5.35 17.77 -10.62
N ASP A 47 6.38 18.53 -10.24
CA ASP A 47 6.37 20.00 -10.29
C ASP A 47 5.12 20.60 -9.62
N ALA A 48 4.64 19.92 -8.57
CA ALA A 48 3.37 20.25 -7.93
C ALA A 48 3.45 21.60 -7.23
N TYR A 49 4.63 22.00 -6.75
CA TYR A 49 4.85 23.30 -6.09
C TYR A 49 4.60 24.47 -7.05
N HIS A 50 5.09 24.38 -8.28
CA HIS A 50 4.80 25.38 -9.31
C HIS A 50 3.31 25.35 -9.71
N LYS A 51 2.72 24.17 -9.89
CA LYS A 51 1.30 24.09 -10.26
C LYS A 51 0.39 24.61 -9.15
N LEU A 52 0.74 24.35 -7.88
CA LEU A 52 0.03 24.84 -6.70
C LEU A 52 0.17 26.35 -6.56
N SER A 53 1.35 26.94 -6.82
CA SER A 53 1.52 28.40 -6.73
C SER A 53 0.64 29.12 -7.75
N VAL A 54 0.60 28.65 -9.00
CA VAL A 54 -0.27 29.18 -10.05
C VAL A 54 -1.74 29.03 -9.65
N ALA A 55 -2.13 27.81 -9.23
CA ALA A 55 -3.50 27.50 -8.84
C ALA A 55 -4.03 28.37 -7.69
N ILE A 56 -3.22 28.52 -6.63
CA ILE A 56 -3.57 29.32 -5.46
C ILE A 56 -3.65 30.81 -5.85
N THR A 57 -2.74 31.28 -6.71
CA THR A 57 -2.79 32.66 -7.20
C THR A 57 -4.06 32.92 -8.01
N ASP A 58 -4.38 32.04 -8.96
CA ASP A 58 -5.58 32.18 -9.79
C ASP A 58 -6.85 32.19 -8.94
N GLU A 59 -6.94 31.32 -7.93
CA GLU A 59 -8.09 31.25 -7.01
C GLU A 59 -8.21 32.49 -6.11
N LEU A 60 -7.09 33.01 -5.60
CA LEU A 60 -7.06 34.25 -4.81
C LEU A 60 -7.50 35.45 -5.64
N VAL A 61 -7.05 35.56 -6.89
CA VAL A 61 -7.43 36.62 -7.83
C VAL A 61 -8.90 36.49 -8.24
N HIS A 62 -9.40 35.27 -8.42
CA HIS A 62 -10.80 35.05 -8.80
C HIS A 62 -11.79 35.38 -7.67
N ASN A 63 -11.37 35.21 -6.41
CA ASN A 63 -12.17 35.55 -5.23
C ASN A 63 -12.10 37.04 -4.84
N THR A 64 -11.18 37.81 -5.41
CA THR A 64 -11.21 39.28 -5.30
C THR A 64 -12.16 39.88 -6.32
N THR A 65 -13.02 40.81 -5.89
CA THR A 65 -14.05 41.49 -6.71
C THR A 65 -13.48 42.36 -7.83
N SER A 66 -12.16 42.54 -7.87
CA SER A 66 -11.40 43.32 -8.85
C SER A 66 -10.40 42.42 -9.58
N MET A 67 -10.66 42.14 -10.86
CA MET A 67 -9.69 41.54 -11.79
C MET A 67 -8.61 42.57 -12.19
N ASP A 68 -7.84 43.05 -11.21
CA ASP A 68 -6.77 44.01 -11.46
C ASP A 68 -5.46 43.24 -11.76
N PRO A 69 -4.86 43.40 -12.96
CA PRO A 69 -3.62 42.72 -13.33
C PRO A 69 -2.45 42.99 -12.36
N GLU A 70 -2.42 44.17 -11.74
CA GLU A 70 -1.41 44.50 -10.72
C GLU A 70 -1.57 43.65 -9.45
N LEU A 71 -2.81 43.31 -9.08
CA LEU A 71 -3.11 42.53 -7.89
C LEU A 71 -2.72 41.06 -8.10
N SER A 72 -2.95 40.53 -9.30
CA SER A 72 -2.46 39.21 -9.71
C SER A 72 -0.93 39.12 -9.66
N ALA A 73 -0.22 40.12 -10.19
CA ALA A 73 1.24 40.15 -10.17
C ALA A 73 1.80 40.21 -8.73
N LYS A 74 1.14 40.98 -7.84
CA LYS A 74 1.50 41.05 -6.42
C LYS A 74 1.25 39.74 -5.69
N VAL A 75 0.12 39.06 -5.91
CA VAL A 75 -0.16 37.75 -5.29
C VAL A 75 0.84 36.70 -5.79
N GLN A 76 1.17 36.68 -7.08
CA GLN A 76 2.20 35.79 -7.65
C GLN A 76 3.58 36.02 -7.04
N SER A 77 3.90 37.26 -6.66
CA SER A 77 5.18 37.58 -5.99
C SER A 77 5.26 37.11 -4.53
N ILE A 78 4.12 36.79 -3.90
CA ILE A 78 4.02 36.33 -2.52
C ILE A 78 3.86 34.80 -2.45
N VAL A 79 3.02 34.22 -3.32
CA VAL A 79 2.79 32.78 -3.39
C VAL A 79 3.76 32.18 -4.42
N THR A 80 5.05 32.12 -4.07
CA THR A 80 6.06 31.52 -4.94
C THR A 80 6.20 30.01 -4.69
N PRO A 81 6.71 29.23 -5.65
CA PRO A 81 7.01 27.81 -5.45
C PRO A 81 7.94 27.58 -4.25
N GLU A 82 8.93 28.46 -4.02
CA GLU A 82 9.88 28.37 -2.92
C GLU A 82 9.20 28.53 -1.56
N VAL A 83 8.24 29.45 -1.45
CA VAL A 83 7.46 29.65 -0.23
C VAL A 83 6.61 28.42 0.07
N LEU A 84 6.00 27.81 -0.96
CA LEU A 84 5.24 26.57 -0.80
C LEU A 84 6.16 25.38 -0.42
N GLU A 85 7.35 25.29 -1.00
CA GLU A 85 8.34 24.26 -0.67
C GLU A 85 8.84 24.38 0.77
N GLN A 86 8.88 25.59 1.34
CA GLN A 86 9.24 25.77 2.76
C GLN A 86 8.11 25.43 3.73
N ARG A 87 6.85 25.65 3.35
CA ARG A 87 5.70 25.54 4.26
C ARG A 87 4.98 24.19 4.21
N ILE A 88 4.83 23.60 3.01
CA ILE A 88 4.12 22.33 2.83
C ILE A 88 4.79 21.16 3.57
N PRO A 89 6.12 21.01 3.61
CA PRO A 89 6.75 19.93 4.38
C PRO A 89 6.40 19.96 5.86
N GLY A 90 6.28 21.15 6.46
CA GLY A 90 5.84 21.32 7.85
C GLY A 90 4.42 20.83 8.07
N ALA A 91 3.50 21.16 7.16
CA ALA A 91 2.11 20.68 7.21
C ALA A 91 2.02 19.16 6.99
N LEU A 92 2.81 18.62 6.05
CA LEU A 92 2.93 17.18 5.85
C LEU A 92 3.46 16.49 7.10
N GLN A 93 4.42 17.10 7.82
CA GLN A 93 5.03 16.52 9.03
C GLN A 93 4.00 16.39 10.14
N GLN A 94 3.20 17.43 10.34
CA GLN A 94 2.09 17.39 11.28
C GLN A 94 1.01 16.38 10.86
N LEU A 95 0.75 16.22 9.55
CA LEU A 95 -0.17 15.21 9.04
C LEU A 95 0.36 13.79 9.29
N GLU A 96 1.65 13.55 9.06
CA GLU A 96 2.30 12.27 9.38
C GLU A 96 2.20 11.98 10.88
N ASP A 97 2.52 12.94 11.75
CA ASP A 97 2.44 12.76 13.20
C ASP A 97 1.00 12.55 13.68
N TYR A 98 0.04 13.24 13.08
CA TYR A 98 -1.38 13.01 13.33
C TYR A 98 -1.79 11.59 12.93
N MET A 99 -1.43 11.17 11.71
CA MET A 99 -1.81 9.91 11.11
C MET A 99 -1.03 8.70 11.62
N LYS A 100 0.16 8.87 12.20
CA LYS A 100 0.95 7.78 12.76
C LYS A 100 0.89 7.75 14.27
N ASN A 101 0.91 8.93 14.90
CA ASN A 101 1.10 9.05 16.33
C ASN A 101 -0.13 9.54 17.10
N GLY A 102 -1.17 9.99 16.40
CA GLY A 102 -2.33 10.61 17.03
C GLY A 102 -1.97 11.94 17.69
N GLY A 103 -1.06 12.70 17.06
CA GLY A 103 -0.66 14.04 17.48
C GLY A 103 -1.79 15.07 17.39
N SER A 104 -1.45 16.34 17.50
CA SER A 104 -2.38 17.44 17.22
C SER A 104 -2.82 17.42 15.76
N ALA A 105 -4.05 17.86 15.49
CA ALA A 105 -4.54 17.98 14.12
C ALA A 105 -3.59 18.88 13.31
N PRO A 106 -3.29 18.54 12.04
CA PRO A 106 -2.41 19.33 11.21
C PRO A 106 -3.00 20.71 10.96
N GLN A 107 -2.18 21.73 11.14
CA GLN A 107 -2.53 23.13 10.96
C GLN A 107 -1.60 23.78 9.94
N VAL A 108 -2.17 24.54 9.02
CA VAL A 108 -1.42 25.39 8.10
C VAL A 108 -1.58 26.83 8.57
N ASP A 109 -0.49 27.42 9.04
CA ASP A 109 -0.46 28.84 9.35
C ASP A 109 -0.10 29.63 8.10
N VAL A 110 -1.06 30.42 7.61
CA VAL A 110 -0.89 31.33 6.47
C VAL A 110 -0.95 32.80 6.88
N SER A 111 -0.95 33.09 8.19
CA SER A 111 -1.06 34.46 8.70
C SER A 111 0.07 35.37 8.21
N ASP A 112 1.30 34.86 8.11
CA ASP A 112 2.44 35.57 7.52
C ASP A 112 2.20 35.97 6.06
N LEU A 113 1.58 35.10 5.27
CA LEU A 113 1.26 35.36 3.85
C LEU A 113 0.15 36.41 3.73
N VAL A 114 -0.84 36.37 4.62
CA VAL A 114 -1.88 37.39 4.70
C VAL A 114 -1.30 38.75 5.11
N ALA A 115 -0.35 38.77 6.04
CA ALA A 115 0.35 39.98 6.45
C ALA A 115 1.18 40.58 5.30
N GLN A 116 1.89 39.74 4.54
CA GLN A 116 2.62 40.16 3.33
C GLN A 116 1.68 40.66 2.24
N ALA A 117 0.54 40.00 2.02
CA ALA A 117 -0.48 40.44 1.06
C ALA A 117 -1.09 41.80 1.44
N ARG A 118 -1.42 42.01 2.73
CA ARG A 118 -1.87 43.33 3.22
C ARG A 118 -0.80 44.40 3.06
N ALA A 119 0.47 44.08 3.34
CA ALA A 119 1.59 44.99 3.14
C ALA A 119 1.80 45.35 1.65
N ALA A 120 1.46 44.44 0.73
CA ALA A 120 1.48 44.69 -0.71
C ALA A 120 0.25 45.47 -1.23
N GLY A 121 -0.71 45.80 -0.35
CA GLY A 121 -1.93 46.55 -0.68
C GLY A 121 -3.12 45.69 -1.11
N VAL A 122 -3.11 44.38 -0.82
CA VAL A 122 -4.28 43.51 -1.02
C VAL A 122 -5.28 43.77 0.12
N ASP A 123 -6.50 44.15 -0.24
CA ASP A 123 -7.55 44.52 0.72
C ASP A 123 -8.19 43.25 1.34
N ILE A 124 -7.51 42.69 2.35
CA ILE A 124 -7.98 41.54 3.12
C ILE A 124 -8.55 42.05 4.45
N PRO A 125 -9.85 41.85 4.74
CA PRO A 125 -10.49 42.39 5.94
C PRO A 125 -9.75 41.95 7.21
N ALA A 126 -9.61 42.86 8.18
CA ALA A 126 -9.06 42.56 9.49
C ALA A 126 -9.96 41.55 10.21
N ASN A 127 -9.40 40.44 10.72
CA ASN A 127 -10.10 39.27 11.27
C ASN A 127 -10.66 38.28 10.23
N SER A 128 -10.00 38.18 9.07
CA SER A 128 -10.30 37.10 8.12
C SER A 128 -10.06 35.74 8.77
N SER A 129 -10.80 34.71 8.36
CA SER A 129 -10.51 33.32 8.74
C SER A 129 -9.11 32.88 8.32
N LEU A 130 -8.49 33.59 7.37
CA LEU A 130 -7.11 33.40 6.90
C LEU A 130 -6.05 33.94 7.89
N ASP A 131 -6.42 34.80 8.84
CA ASP A 131 -5.52 35.29 9.90
C ASP A 131 -5.27 34.24 11.00
N LYS A 132 -5.92 33.08 10.93
CA LYS A 132 -5.85 32.02 11.94
C LYS A 132 -5.28 30.74 11.31
N PRO A 133 -4.59 29.89 12.07
CA PRO A 133 -4.16 28.58 11.59
C PRO A 133 -5.35 27.77 11.07
N ILE A 134 -5.26 27.33 9.82
CA ILE A 134 -6.30 26.53 9.16
C ILE A 134 -6.07 25.07 9.56
N THR A 135 -7.02 24.49 10.30
CA THR A 135 -6.94 23.07 10.68
C THR A 135 -7.40 22.18 9.53
N ILE A 136 -6.51 21.34 9.01
CA ILE A 136 -6.82 20.37 7.95
C ILE A 136 -7.67 19.24 8.56
N GLY A 137 -8.80 18.90 7.91
CA GLY A 137 -9.68 17.78 8.32
C GLY A 137 -10.83 18.16 9.26
N GLN A 138 -11.06 19.45 9.53
CA GLN A 138 -12.26 19.93 10.25
C GLN A 138 -13.28 20.68 9.37
N ALA A 139 -12.89 21.11 8.17
CA ALA A 139 -13.76 21.86 7.25
C ALA A 139 -14.59 20.90 6.37
N GLY A 140 -15.84 20.63 6.77
CA GLY A 140 -16.82 19.84 5.99
C GLY A 140 -16.50 18.33 5.91
N SER A 141 -17.55 17.50 5.93
CA SER A 141 -17.72 16.05 5.65
C SER A 141 -16.60 15.00 5.86
N TYR A 142 -15.32 15.32 5.78
CA TYR A 142 -14.19 14.41 5.86
C TYR A 142 -13.38 14.65 7.14
N LYS A 143 -13.81 14.00 8.22
CA LYS A 143 -13.01 13.91 9.45
C LYS A 143 -11.92 12.87 9.26
N ILE A 144 -10.69 13.33 9.10
CA ILE A 144 -9.50 12.46 9.16
C ILE A 144 -9.36 12.05 10.62
N GLN A 145 -9.56 10.77 10.94
CA GLN A 145 -9.37 10.26 12.30
C GLN A 145 -7.97 9.67 12.42
N PRO A 146 -7.21 10.01 13.48
CA PRO A 146 -5.93 9.39 13.71
C PRO A 146 -6.16 7.91 14.00
N PRO A 147 -5.20 7.02 13.68
CA PRO A 147 -5.29 5.64 14.08
C PRO A 147 -5.41 5.60 15.60
N SER A 148 -6.51 5.02 16.07
CA SER A 148 -6.75 4.78 17.48
C SER A 148 -5.58 3.98 18.08
N LYS A 149 -5.32 4.11 19.38
CA LYS A 149 -4.29 3.30 20.09
C LYS A 149 -4.45 1.80 19.80
N THR A 150 -5.68 1.36 19.55
CA THR A 150 -6.05 0.02 19.06
C THR A 150 -5.42 -0.35 17.72
N ALA A 151 -5.29 0.55 16.75
CA ALA A 151 -4.64 0.26 15.46
C ALA A 151 -3.13 0.01 15.61
N LYS A 152 -2.44 0.79 16.47
CA LYS A 152 -1.03 0.51 16.82
C LYS A 152 -0.89 -0.87 17.47
N LEU A 153 -1.77 -1.19 18.43
CA LEU A 153 -1.77 -2.49 19.11
C LEU A 153 -2.00 -3.64 18.12
N VAL A 154 -2.98 -3.50 17.22
CA VAL A 154 -3.30 -4.50 16.19
C VAL A 154 -2.12 -4.73 15.27
N ASN A 155 -1.43 -3.67 14.84
CA ASN A 155 -0.24 -3.82 14.00
C ASN A 155 0.88 -4.58 14.71
N THR A 156 1.18 -4.24 15.98
CA THR A 156 2.17 -4.97 16.78
C THR A 156 1.78 -6.44 16.96
N LEU A 157 0.50 -6.71 17.26
CA LEU A 157 -0.02 -8.07 17.38
C LEU A 157 0.07 -8.84 16.07
N MET A 158 -0.18 -8.20 14.92
CA MET A 158 -0.01 -8.84 13.61
C MET A 158 1.44 -9.23 13.34
N VAL A 159 2.41 -8.36 13.68
CA VAL A 159 3.85 -8.69 13.55
C VAL A 159 4.20 -9.91 14.41
N VAL A 160 3.83 -9.87 15.70
CA VAL A 160 4.11 -10.96 16.63
C VAL A 160 3.43 -12.25 16.18
N ALA A 161 2.17 -12.18 15.74
CA ALA A 161 1.44 -13.32 15.21
C ALA A 161 2.09 -13.89 13.95
N ALA A 162 2.54 -13.04 13.00
CA ALA A 162 3.23 -13.50 11.80
C ALA A 162 4.54 -14.21 12.13
N VAL A 163 5.33 -13.67 13.07
CA VAL A 163 6.58 -14.31 13.53
C VAL A 163 6.30 -15.64 14.21
N MET A 164 5.32 -15.68 15.13
CA MET A 164 4.89 -16.90 15.82
C MET A 164 4.38 -17.97 14.84
N LEU A 165 3.51 -17.60 13.90
CA LEU A 165 2.95 -18.50 12.89
C LEU A 165 4.04 -18.99 11.93
N GLY A 166 4.97 -18.12 11.54
CA GLY A 166 6.13 -18.44 10.73
C GLY A 166 7.04 -19.47 11.42
N ALA A 167 7.43 -19.20 12.66
CA ALA A 167 8.23 -20.12 13.47
C ALA A 167 7.52 -21.46 13.67
N THR A 168 6.22 -21.43 13.97
CA THR A 168 5.40 -22.64 14.11
C THR A 168 5.35 -23.44 12.80
N LEU A 169 5.17 -22.78 11.66
CA LEU A 169 5.14 -23.45 10.36
C LEU A 169 6.49 -24.07 10.03
N VAL A 170 7.59 -23.38 10.28
CA VAL A 170 8.95 -23.90 10.09
C VAL A 170 9.19 -25.11 11.00
N LEU A 171 8.82 -25.05 12.27
CA LEU A 171 8.92 -26.16 13.22
C LEU A 171 8.11 -27.37 12.75
N VAL A 172 6.86 -27.17 12.31
CA VAL A 172 6.00 -28.25 11.78
C VAL A 172 6.58 -28.85 10.50
N CYS A 173 7.10 -28.02 9.60
CA CYS A 173 7.75 -28.48 8.37
C CYS A 173 9.02 -29.29 8.68
N TRP A 174 9.81 -28.85 9.65
CA TRP A 174 11.02 -29.53 10.12
C TRP A 174 10.69 -30.90 10.72
N LEU A 175 9.71 -30.96 11.64
CA LEU A 175 9.28 -32.20 12.28
C LEU A 175 8.72 -33.22 11.28
N ARG A 176 8.03 -32.76 10.23
CA ARG A 176 7.50 -33.64 9.16
C ARG A 176 8.52 -33.93 8.05
N ARG A 177 9.68 -33.28 8.06
CA ARG A 177 10.62 -33.22 6.93
C ARG A 177 9.95 -32.88 5.59
N ASP A 178 8.86 -32.11 5.64
CA ASP A 178 8.09 -31.71 4.45
C ASP A 178 8.02 -30.18 4.37
N PHE A 179 8.89 -29.61 3.53
CA PHE A 179 9.01 -28.17 3.33
C PHE A 179 8.12 -27.64 2.20
N ARG A 180 7.30 -28.49 1.57
CA ARG A 180 6.34 -28.08 0.52
C ARG A 180 5.40 -26.94 0.95
N PRO A 181 4.88 -26.89 2.19
CA PRO A 181 4.01 -25.81 2.63
C PRO A 181 4.68 -24.43 2.59
N LEU A 182 5.96 -24.34 2.94
CA LEU A 182 6.73 -23.08 2.93
C LEU A 182 6.93 -22.55 1.52
N ALA A 183 7.35 -23.40 0.58
CA ALA A 183 7.53 -23.00 -0.82
C ALA A 183 6.18 -22.58 -1.46
N ARG A 184 5.10 -23.28 -1.10
CA ARG A 184 3.74 -22.96 -1.56
C ARG A 184 3.25 -21.63 -0.98
N LEU A 185 3.52 -21.36 0.29
CA LEU A 185 3.21 -20.09 0.96
C LEU A 185 3.91 -18.92 0.25
N ALA A 186 5.22 -19.03 0.02
CA ALA A 186 5.99 -17.99 -0.67
C ALA A 186 5.46 -17.71 -2.08
N THR A 187 5.09 -18.77 -2.81
CA THR A 187 4.50 -18.65 -4.14
C THR A 187 3.14 -17.94 -4.10
N TRP A 188 2.23 -18.37 -3.22
CA TRP A 188 0.92 -17.74 -3.08
C TRP A 188 1.01 -16.28 -2.62
N TYR A 189 1.92 -16.00 -1.69
CA TYR A 189 2.20 -14.64 -1.25
C TYR A 189 2.66 -13.76 -2.41
N GLY A 190 3.62 -14.23 -3.21
CA GLY A 190 4.04 -13.52 -4.42
C GLY A 190 2.90 -13.30 -5.42
N VAL A 191 2.08 -14.32 -5.69
CA VAL A 191 0.92 -14.21 -6.60
C VAL A 191 -0.09 -13.17 -6.09
N VAL A 192 -0.47 -13.22 -4.82
CA VAL A 192 -1.45 -12.30 -4.25
C VAL A 192 -0.93 -10.86 -4.25
N LEU A 193 0.34 -10.65 -3.89
CA LEU A 193 0.95 -9.31 -3.99
C LEU A 193 1.02 -8.82 -5.45
N GLY A 194 1.30 -9.70 -6.41
CA GLY A 194 1.28 -9.37 -7.82
C GLY A 194 -0.12 -8.93 -8.30
N LEU A 195 -1.18 -9.60 -7.83
CA LEU A 195 -2.56 -9.21 -8.10
C LEU A 195 -2.90 -7.85 -7.48
N ILE A 196 -2.50 -7.61 -6.22
CA ILE A 196 -2.69 -6.30 -5.56
C ILE A 196 -1.96 -5.22 -6.35
N ALA A 197 -0.72 -5.47 -6.78
CA ALA A 197 0.04 -4.54 -7.60
C ALA A 197 -0.67 -4.20 -8.91
N LEU A 198 -1.25 -5.19 -9.57
CA LEU A 198 -2.00 -5.02 -10.81
C LEU A 198 -3.25 -4.15 -10.58
N VAL A 199 -4.01 -4.43 -9.52
CA VAL A 199 -5.15 -3.59 -9.14
C VAL A 199 -4.71 -2.15 -8.89
N LEU A 200 -3.63 -1.93 -8.14
CA LEU A 200 -3.12 -0.59 -7.85
C LEU A 200 -2.56 0.12 -9.09
N TRP A 201 -2.06 -0.63 -10.08
CA TRP A 201 -1.57 -0.07 -11.33
C TRP A 201 -2.71 0.52 -12.18
N PHE A 202 -3.86 -0.17 -12.21
CA PHE A 202 -5.05 0.27 -12.96
C PHE A 202 -6.02 1.13 -12.13
N ALA A 203 -5.86 1.17 -10.80
CA ALA A 203 -6.73 1.92 -9.92
C ALA A 203 -6.87 3.42 -10.26
N PRO A 204 -5.81 4.17 -10.66
CA PRO A 204 -5.93 5.59 -10.97
C PRO A 204 -6.90 5.87 -12.11
N ASP A 205 -6.83 5.08 -13.18
CA ASP A 205 -7.70 5.25 -14.36
C ASP A 205 -9.16 4.92 -14.02
N ILE A 206 -9.38 3.92 -13.16
CA ILE A 206 -10.72 3.53 -12.70
C ILE A 206 -11.30 4.55 -11.72
N LEU A 207 -10.50 5.05 -10.78
CA LEU A 207 -10.93 6.05 -9.78
C LEU A 207 -11.17 7.41 -10.43
N ALA A 208 -10.35 7.82 -11.39
CA ALA A 208 -10.55 9.04 -12.18
C ALA A 208 -11.90 9.03 -12.92
N SER A 209 -12.35 7.85 -13.40
CA SER A 209 -13.65 7.71 -14.06
C SER A 209 -14.86 7.75 -13.09
N ARG A 210 -14.64 7.63 -11.77
CA ARG A 210 -15.70 7.45 -10.76
C ARG A 210 -15.79 8.59 -9.75
N ILE A 211 -14.70 9.29 -9.50
CA ILE A 211 -14.67 10.41 -8.55
C ILE A 211 -14.74 11.71 -9.37
N HIS A 212 -15.96 12.20 -9.62
CA HIS A 212 -16.14 13.62 -9.90
C HIS A 212 -15.78 14.39 -8.62
N PHE A 213 -14.52 14.79 -8.49
CA PHE A 213 -14.12 15.72 -7.45
C PHE A 213 -14.84 17.04 -7.72
N ALA A 214 -15.91 17.29 -6.96
CA ALA A 214 -16.58 18.59 -6.89
C ALA A 214 -15.73 19.66 -6.15
N ALA A 215 -14.48 19.32 -5.78
CA ALA A 215 -13.51 20.27 -5.31
C ALA A 215 -12.94 21.02 -6.51
N VAL A 216 -13.05 22.36 -6.49
CA VAL A 216 -12.41 23.36 -7.37
C VAL A 216 -11.48 22.73 -8.41
N ASN A 217 -11.89 22.73 -9.69
CA ASN A 217 -11.25 22.08 -10.85
C ASN A 217 -9.72 22.18 -10.89
N ILE A 218 -9.16 23.21 -10.27
CA ILE A 218 -7.75 23.56 -10.24
C ILE A 218 -6.91 22.59 -9.36
N PHE A 219 -7.46 22.09 -8.24
CA PHE A 219 -6.79 21.08 -7.41
C PHE A 219 -7.00 19.66 -7.93
N ALA A 220 -8.02 19.43 -8.77
CA ALA A 220 -8.33 18.12 -9.33
C ALA A 220 -7.22 17.61 -10.26
N SER A 221 -6.65 18.46 -11.12
CA SER A 221 -5.57 18.09 -12.04
C SER A 221 -4.28 17.72 -11.28
N VAL A 222 -3.86 18.56 -10.33
CA VAL A 222 -2.67 18.34 -9.51
C VAL A 222 -2.82 17.09 -8.63
N SER A 223 -3.98 16.93 -7.98
CA SER A 223 -4.24 15.75 -7.14
C SER A 223 -4.30 14.46 -7.94
N GLN A 224 -4.83 14.46 -9.16
CA GLN A 224 -4.89 13.28 -10.01
C GLN A 224 -3.50 12.84 -10.50
N GLU A 225 -2.64 13.79 -10.91
CA GLU A 225 -1.26 13.47 -11.30
C GLU A 225 -0.46 12.88 -10.13
N ILE A 226 -0.55 13.50 -8.95
CA ILE A 226 0.12 13.03 -7.74
C ILE A 226 -0.42 11.66 -7.32
N ALA A 227 -1.74 11.47 -7.30
CA ALA A 227 -2.36 10.20 -6.95
C ALA A 227 -1.94 9.08 -7.91
N THR A 228 -1.86 9.37 -9.21
CA THR A 228 -1.39 8.42 -10.23
C THR A 228 0.08 8.06 -10.03
N ALA A 229 0.93 9.06 -9.77
CA ALA A 229 2.35 8.84 -9.50
C ALA A 229 2.57 7.98 -8.25
N ILE A 230 1.85 8.29 -7.17
CA ILE A 230 1.89 7.53 -5.91
C ILE A 230 1.41 6.10 -6.13
N ALA A 231 0.26 5.91 -6.77
CA ALA A 231 -0.30 4.57 -7.03
C ALA A 231 0.65 3.71 -7.87
N LYS A 232 1.25 4.27 -8.94
CA LYS A 232 2.22 3.57 -9.77
C LYS A 232 3.49 3.19 -9.01
N ASP A 233 4.02 4.07 -8.15
CA ASP A 233 5.21 3.74 -7.36
C ASP A 233 4.92 2.68 -6.29
N ILE A 234 3.76 2.76 -5.62
CA ILE A 234 3.28 1.73 -4.69
C ILE A 234 3.15 0.39 -5.43
N ALA A 235 2.52 0.38 -6.61
CA ALA A 235 2.38 -0.81 -7.44
C ALA A 235 3.77 -1.40 -7.80
N LYS A 236 4.75 -0.57 -8.21
CA LYS A 236 6.12 -1.02 -8.47
C LYS A 236 6.74 -1.71 -7.25
N ARG A 237 6.57 -1.16 -6.04
CA ARG A 237 7.07 -1.79 -4.81
C ARG A 237 6.44 -3.15 -4.56
N PHE A 238 5.12 -3.28 -4.75
CA PHE A 238 4.45 -4.58 -4.66
C PHE A 238 4.93 -5.57 -5.72
N VAL A 239 5.15 -5.13 -6.96
CA VAL A 239 5.73 -5.99 -8.02
C VAL A 239 7.12 -6.46 -7.62
N THR A 240 7.98 -5.59 -7.08
CA THR A 240 9.33 -5.97 -6.63
C THR A 240 9.28 -7.02 -5.51
N ILE A 241 8.43 -6.82 -4.51
CA ILE A 241 8.27 -7.78 -3.39
C ILE A 241 7.69 -9.10 -3.90
N ALA A 242 6.70 -9.04 -4.79
CA ALA A 242 6.09 -10.22 -5.43
C ALA A 242 7.13 -11.00 -6.24
N ALA A 243 7.95 -10.32 -7.05
CA ALA A 243 8.99 -10.93 -7.85
C ALA A 243 10.03 -11.63 -6.98
N LEU A 244 10.47 -11.00 -5.88
CA LEU A 244 11.38 -11.63 -4.91
C LEU A 244 10.76 -12.88 -4.28
N ALA A 245 9.49 -12.80 -3.85
CA ALA A 245 8.79 -13.93 -3.26
C ALA A 245 8.64 -15.11 -4.25
N LEU A 246 8.34 -14.83 -5.51
CA LEU A 246 8.24 -15.83 -6.58
C LEU A 246 9.63 -16.41 -6.94
N ALA A 247 10.65 -15.56 -7.02
CA ALA A 247 12.03 -15.96 -7.32
C ALA A 247 12.60 -16.90 -6.26
N VAL A 248 12.16 -16.80 -5.00
CA VAL A 248 12.52 -17.76 -3.94
C VAL A 248 11.57 -18.97 -3.93
N GLY A 249 10.27 -18.73 -4.07
CA GLY A 249 9.23 -19.77 -3.94
C GLY A 249 9.26 -20.82 -5.04
N ILE A 250 9.40 -20.40 -6.31
CA ILE A 250 9.35 -21.30 -7.47
C ILE A 250 10.55 -22.26 -7.47
N PRO A 251 11.81 -21.81 -7.34
CA PRO A 251 12.96 -22.73 -7.30
C PRO A 251 12.92 -23.67 -6.10
N ALA A 252 12.52 -23.17 -4.92
CA ALA A 252 12.37 -24.01 -3.73
C ALA A 252 11.33 -25.13 -3.95
N TRP A 253 10.20 -24.81 -4.58
CA TRP A 253 9.17 -25.79 -4.91
C TRP A 253 9.69 -26.86 -5.90
N ILE A 254 10.38 -26.43 -6.97
CA ILE A 254 10.95 -27.34 -7.98
C ILE A 254 12.01 -28.25 -7.35
N LEU A 255 12.90 -27.71 -6.52
CA LEU A 255 13.98 -28.47 -5.87
C LEU A 255 13.42 -29.52 -4.91
N LEU A 256 12.42 -29.15 -4.10
CA LEU A 256 11.72 -30.09 -3.21
C LEU A 256 10.99 -31.19 -3.98
N ALA A 257 10.35 -30.86 -5.11
CA ALA A 257 9.71 -31.85 -5.97
C ALA A 257 10.72 -32.85 -6.57
N LYS A 258 11.92 -32.38 -6.95
CA LYS A 258 13.00 -33.24 -7.47
C LYS A 258 13.56 -34.18 -6.40
N LEU A 259 13.81 -33.68 -5.18
CA LEU A 259 14.34 -34.49 -4.09
C LEU A 259 13.39 -35.63 -3.70
N GLN A 260 12.08 -35.39 -3.72
CA GLN A 260 11.09 -36.42 -3.40
C GLN A 260 10.97 -37.51 -4.46
N LYS A 261 11.07 -37.15 -5.75
CA LYS A 261 11.11 -38.15 -6.83
C LYS A 261 12.28 -39.12 -6.67
N ARG A 262 13.42 -38.66 -6.15
CA ARG A 262 14.59 -39.51 -5.88
C ARG A 262 14.42 -40.39 -4.63
N ALA A 263 13.62 -39.95 -3.67
CA ALA A 263 13.39 -40.67 -2.41
C ALA A 263 12.28 -41.73 -2.50
N THR A 264 11.49 -41.74 -3.58
CA THR A 264 10.44 -42.75 -3.77
C THR A 264 11.04 -43.89 -4.59
N PRO A 265 11.32 -45.06 -4.00
CA PRO A 265 11.86 -46.18 -4.76
C PRO A 265 10.88 -46.53 -5.87
N THR A 266 11.36 -46.63 -7.10
CA THR A 266 10.62 -47.21 -8.22
C THR A 266 10.18 -48.60 -7.80
N VAL A 267 8.92 -48.73 -7.41
CA VAL A 267 8.27 -50.04 -7.31
C VAL A 267 8.35 -50.62 -8.71
N VAL A 268 9.31 -51.53 -8.90
CA VAL A 268 9.41 -52.33 -10.12
C VAL A 268 8.07 -53.03 -10.24
N LYS A 269 7.23 -52.53 -11.15
CA LYS A 269 5.97 -53.18 -11.50
C LYS A 269 6.37 -54.61 -11.88
N PRO A 270 5.90 -55.66 -11.19
CA PRO A 270 6.30 -57.03 -11.53
C PRO A 270 5.84 -57.31 -12.96
N SER A 271 6.79 -57.21 -13.88
CA SER A 271 6.67 -57.63 -15.26
C SER A 271 6.80 -59.15 -15.26
N GLY A 272 5.67 -59.83 -15.14
CA GLY A 272 5.63 -61.29 -15.30
C GLY A 272 4.72 -61.98 -14.30
N ARG A 273 3.43 -62.04 -14.62
CA ARG A 273 2.66 -63.27 -14.45
C ARG A 273 1.50 -63.29 -15.45
N SER A 274 1.88 -63.34 -16.72
CA SER A 274 1.09 -64.05 -17.72
C SER A 274 1.23 -65.54 -17.42
N ASP A 275 0.14 -66.28 -17.55
CA ASP A 275 0.06 -67.75 -17.60
C ASP A 275 0.25 -68.53 -16.29
N VAL A 276 -0.88 -69.00 -15.73
CA VAL A 276 -1.10 -70.43 -15.47
C VAL A 276 -2.61 -70.73 -15.64
N THR A 277 -2.93 -71.28 -16.81
CA THR A 277 -3.96 -72.30 -17.12
C THR A 277 -5.05 -72.58 -16.09
N ASN A 278 -6.30 -72.37 -16.51
CA ASN A 278 -7.50 -72.93 -15.85
C ASN A 278 -7.94 -74.20 -16.62
N PRO A 279 -7.67 -75.42 -16.12
CA PRO A 279 -8.18 -76.62 -16.77
C PRO A 279 -9.63 -76.85 -16.32
N ARG A 280 -10.57 -76.49 -17.19
CA ARG A 280 -11.94 -77.02 -17.17
C ARG A 280 -11.92 -78.46 -17.71
N LEU A 281 -11.68 -79.42 -16.83
CA LEU A 281 -12.06 -80.82 -16.93
C LEU A 281 -12.87 -81.06 -15.64
N GLY A 282 -14.18 -81.32 -15.65
CA GLY A 282 -14.83 -82.45 -16.31
C GLY A 282 -14.95 -83.60 -15.29
N ASN A 283 -16.12 -83.72 -14.64
CA ASN A 283 -16.70 -84.98 -14.13
C ASN A 283 -18.15 -84.70 -13.72
N GLN A 284 -19.13 -85.15 -14.51
CA GLN A 284 -19.80 -86.47 -14.47
C GLN A 284 -20.69 -86.59 -13.23
N GLN A 285 -22.01 -86.40 -13.34
CA GLN A 285 -23.00 -87.46 -13.60
C GLN A 285 -22.75 -88.75 -12.79
N GLN A 286 -23.42 -88.87 -11.64
CA GLN A 286 -24.43 -89.88 -11.34
C GLN A 286 -25.27 -89.43 -10.15
#